data_AF-A0A089HQQ1-F1
#
_entry.id   AF-A0A089HQQ1-F1
#
_cell.length_a   1.000
_cell.length_b   1.000
_cell.length_c   1.000
_cell.angle_alpha   90.00
_cell.angle_beta   90.00
_cell.angle_gamma   90.00
#
_symmetry.space_group_name_H-M   'P 1'
#
loop_
_entity.id
_entity.type
_entity.pdbx_description
1 polymer ?
#
loop_
_entity_poly.entity_id
_entity_poly.type
_entity_poly.pdbx_seq_one_letter_code
_entity_poly.pdbx_strand_id
1 'polypeptide(L)' 'MRTENQIKSKINEMKLQRKSLESRIAPLKDDDPGRAGLTAQLARLDDIIMMLEWVLNEPAGKYHV' A
#
# COMPACT_ATOMS: atom_id res chain seq x y z
N MET A 1 2.72 6.50 18.79
CA MET A 1 2.59 5.25 18.03
C MET A 1 1.16 5.15 17.52
N ARG A 2 0.93 4.87 16.23
CA ARG A 2 -0.44 4.59 15.75
C ARG A 2 -0.92 3.29 16.41
N THR A 3 -2.20 3.19 16.77
CA THR A 3 -2.75 1.94 17.32
C THR A 3 -2.86 0.89 16.21
N GLU A 4 -2.88 -0.39 16.60
CA GLU A 4 -3.06 -1.52 15.67
C GLU A 4 -4.27 -1.32 14.74
N ASN A 5 -5.38 -0.82 15.29
CA ASN A 5 -6.60 -0.51 14.54
C ASN A 5 -6.38 0.62 13.51
N GLN A 6 -5.57 1.62 13.83
CA GLN A 6 -5.22 2.68 12.88
C GLN A 6 -4.35 2.16 11.73
N ILE A 7 -3.43 1.23 12.01
CA ILE A 7 -2.60 0.59 10.98
C ILE A 7 -3.47 -0.29 10.07
N LYS A 8 -4.36 -1.11 10.64
CA LYS A 8 -5.32 -1.93 9.89
C LYS A 8 -6.25 -1.10 9.01
N SER A 9 -6.81 -0.02 9.55
CA SER A 9 -7.63 0.92 8.76
C SER A 9 -6.83 1.49 7.59
N LYS A 10 -5.58 1.89 7.85
CA LYS A 10 -4.73 2.46 6.80
C LYS A 10 -4.38 1.47 5.71
N ILE A 11 -4.08 0.22 6.07
CA ILE A 11 -3.84 -0.87 5.10
C ILE A 11 -5.07 -1.06 4.19
N ASN A 12 -6.28 -1.07 4.77
CA ASN A 12 -7.51 -1.23 3.99
C ASN A 12 -7.74 -0.06 3.02
N GLU A 13 -7.50 1.17 3.44
CA GLU A 13 -7.54 2.35 2.56
C GLU A 13 -6.55 2.21 1.39
N MET A 14 -5.30 1.83 1.68
CA MET A 14 -4.28 1.69 0.65
C MET A 14 -4.60 0.53 -0.32
N LYS A 15 -5.13 -0.59 0.17
CA LYS A 15 -5.61 -1.71 -0.67
C LYS A 15 -6.76 -1.29 -1.59
N LEU A 16 -7.68 -0.44 -1.11
CA LEU A 16 -8.75 0.11 -1.94
C LEU A 16 -8.20 1.02 -3.05
N GLN A 17 -7.25 1.89 -2.72
CA GLN A 17 -6.57 2.74 -3.71
C GLN A 17 -5.80 1.92 -4.73
N ARG A 18 -5.12 0.85 -4.30
CA ARG A 18 -4.42 -0.09 -5.17
C ARG A 18 -5.37 -0.71 -6.19
N LYS A 19 -6.50 -1.27 -5.74
CA LYS A 19 -7.52 -1.86 -6.61
C LYS A 19 -8.08 -0.86 -7.63
N SER A 20 -8.23 0.41 -7.22
CA SER A 20 -8.66 1.49 -8.12
C SER A 20 -7.61 1.79 -9.20
N LEU A 21 -6.33 1.83 -8.85
CA LEU A 21 -5.24 2.01 -9.82
C LEU A 21 -5.11 0.82 -10.77
N GLU A 22 -5.20 -0.41 -10.27
CA GLU A 22 -5.21 -1.63 -11.09
C GLU A 22 -6.34 -1.59 -12.13
N SER A 23 -7.55 -1.19 -11.72
CA SER A 23 -8.70 -1.04 -12.61
C SER A 23 -8.49 0.02 -13.69
N ARG A 24 -7.71 1.07 -13.39
CA ARG A 24 -7.35 2.13 -14.34
C ARG A 24 -6.21 1.72 -15.29
N ILE A 25 -5.30 0.86 -14.84
CA ILE A 25 -4.18 0.34 -15.63
C ILE A 25 -4.65 -0.75 -16.59
N ALA A 26 -5.55 -1.63 -16.14
CA ALA A 26 -6.05 -2.78 -16.90
C ALA A 26 -6.46 -2.47 -18.36
N PRO A 27 -7.18 -1.37 -18.68
CA PRO A 27 -7.56 -1.06 -20.06
C PRO A 27 -6.46 -0.39 -20.89
N LEU A 28 -5.35 0.05 -20.28
CA LEU A 28 -4.27 0.75 -20.99
C LEU A 28 -3.37 -0.26 -21.70
N LYS A 29 -2.83 0.10 -22.87
CA LYS A 29 -1.81 -0.71 -23.54
C LYS A 29 -0.45 -0.53 -22.86
N ASP A 30 0.46 -1.49 -23.03
CA ASP A 30 1.79 -1.45 -22.42
C ASP A 30 2.63 -0.24 -22.85
N ASP A 31 2.41 0.27 -24.05
CA ASP A 31 3.06 1.47 -24.61
C ASP A 31 2.34 2.79 -24.27
N ASP A 32 1.25 2.73 -23.51
CA ASP A 32 0.50 3.93 -23.13
C ASP A 32 1.33 4.81 -22.17
N PRO A 33 1.58 6.09 -22.52
CA PRO A 33 2.37 6.99 -21.68
C PRO A 33 1.80 7.18 -20.27
N GLY A 34 0.48 7.06 -20.11
CA GLY A 34 -0.21 7.13 -18.82
C GLY A 34 -0.05 5.87 -17.96
N ARG A 35 0.18 4.71 -18.59
CA ARG A 35 0.36 3.42 -17.88
C ARG A 35 1.63 3.39 -17.04
N ALA A 36 2.73 3.92 -17.56
CA ALA A 36 4.00 3.98 -16.82
C ALA A 36 3.86 4.76 -15.51
N GLY A 37 3.20 5.94 -15.56
CA GLY A 37 2.96 6.77 -14.38
C GLY A 37 2.02 6.15 -13.36
N LEU A 38 0.97 5.43 -13.81
CA LEU A 38 0.05 4.72 -12.92
C LEU A 38 0.70 3.48 -12.30
N THR A 39 1.53 2.76 -13.07
CA THR A 39 2.26 1.58 -12.58
C THR A 39 3.30 1.98 -11.53
N ALA A 40 3.98 3.11 -11.71
CA ALA A 40 4.88 3.66 -10.70
C ALA A 40 4.14 4.08 -9.41
N GLN A 41 2.90 4.58 -9.53
CA GLN A 41 2.05 4.87 -8.37
C GLN A 41 1.60 3.59 -7.66
N LEU A 42 1.27 2.55 -8.43
CA LEU A 42 0.89 1.24 -7.92
C LEU A 42 2.02 0.62 -7.08
N ALA A 43 3.24 0.61 -7.62
CA ALA A 43 4.42 0.10 -6.91
C ALA A 43 4.66 0.82 -5.58
N ARG A 44 4.52 2.16 -5.54
CA ARG A 44 4.64 2.92 -4.28
C ARG A 44 3.57 2.56 -3.25
N LEU A 45 2.34 2.26 -3.68
CA LEU A 45 1.30 1.81 -2.76
C LEU A 45 1.61 0.42 -2.19
N ASP A 46 2.15 -0.48 -3.00
CA ASP A 46 2.55 -1.81 -2.55
C ASP A 46 3.68 -1.73 -1.51
N ASP A 47 4.67 -0.86 -1.71
CA ASP A 47 5.73 -0.61 -0.72
C ASP A 47 5.17 -0.09 0.61
N ILE A 48 4.20 0.84 0.55
CA ILE A 48 3.54 1.39 1.75
C ILE A 48 2.73 0.31 2.47
N ILE A 49 1.98 -0.50 1.73
CA ILE A 49 1.20 -1.60 2.30
C ILE A 49 2.12 -2.60 2.99
N MET A 50 3.20 -3.00 2.32
CA MET A 50 4.20 -3.92 2.87
C MET A 50 4.81 -3.39 4.17
N MET A 51 5.18 -2.10 4.22
CA MET A 51 5.71 -1.48 5.42
C MET A 51 4.69 -1.48 6.56
N LEU A 52 3.42 -1.15 6.29
CA LEU A 52 2.38 -1.14 7.31
C LEU A 52 2.06 -2.55 7.81
N GLU A 53 2.10 -3.55 6.93
CA GLU A 53 1.95 -4.96 7.30
C GLU A 53 3.15 -5.43 8.15
N TRP A 54 4.36 -4.95 7.87
CA TRP A 54 5.52 -5.17 8.73
C TRP A 54 5.33 -4.59 10.13
N VAL A 55 4.95 -3.32 10.24
CA VAL A 55 4.71 -2.66 11.55
C VAL A 55 3.58 -3.36 12.31
N LEU A 56 2.55 -3.84 11.62
CA LEU A 56 1.44 -4.56 12.25
C LEU A 56 1.86 -5.90 12.86
N ASN A 57 2.83 -6.57 12.24
CA ASN A 57 3.33 -7.88 12.65
C ASN A 57 4.65 -7.80 13.44
N GLU A 58 5.20 -6.60 13.65
CA GLU A 58 6.41 -6.42 14.45
C GLU A 58 6.15 -6.94 15.87
N PRO A 59 7.01 -7.82 16.41
CA PRO A 59 6.84 -8.30 17.78
C PRO A 59 6.85 -7.10 18.72
N ALA A 60 5.81 -6.98 19.54
CA ALA A 60 5.70 -5.96 20.58
C ALA A 60 6.72 -6.22 21.70
N GLY A 61 8.00 -6.08 21.38
CA GLY A 61 9.09 -6.07 22.33
C GLY A 61 8.95 -4.81 23.17
N LYS A 62 8.27 -4.93 24.30
CA LYS A 62 8.33 -3.97 25.39
C LYS A 62 9.78 -3.89 25.89
N TYR A 63 10.63 -3.11 25.23
CA TYR A 63 11.77 -2.51 25.90
C TYR A 63 11.21 -1.44 26.86
N HIS A 64 10.78 -1.89 28.03
CA HIS A 64 10.83 -1.02 29.21
C HIS A 64 12.31 -1.03 29.63
N VAL A 65 13.02 0.05 29.31
CA VAL A 65 14.28 0.42 29.98
C VAL A 65 13.95 1.54 30.94
#